data_AF-A0A8S3G6X2-F1
#
_entry.id   AF-A0A8S3G6X2-F1
#
_cell.length_a   1.000
_cell.length_b   1.000
_cell.length_c   1.000
_cell.angle_alpha   90.00
_cell.angle_beta   90.00
_cell.angle_gamma   90.00
#
_symmetry.space_group_name_H-M   'P 1'
#
loop_
_entity.id
_entity.type
_entity.pdbx_description
1 polymer ?
#
loop_
_entity_poly.entity_id
_entity_poly.type
_entity_poly.pdbx_seq_one_letter_code
_entity_poly.pdbx_strand_id
1 'polypeptide(L)'
;ERFRSQFMAMNAFERHKRLINDYVRYYSKEKSFDAVFKRDTTNDKTDIDIIRSEHRFLWDDEEDGPEETWEKRLAKKYYDKLFKEYCICDLSHWQEKKIAMRWRIDREIVSGKGNVGDLFYRTQNCSE
;
A
#
# COMPACT_ATOMS: atom_id res chain seq x y z
N GLU A 1 -12.89 3.71 53.05
CA GLU A 1 -11.44 3.38 53.09
C GLU A 1 -10.96 2.53 51.91
N ARG A 2 -11.61 1.38 51.60
CA ARG A 2 -11.20 0.48 50.49
C ARG A 2 -11.01 1.15 49.11
N PHE A 3 -11.86 2.10 48.74
CA PHE A 3 -11.79 2.79 47.44
C PHE A 3 -10.48 3.57 47.26
N ARG A 4 -10.02 4.28 48.30
CA ARG A 4 -8.78 5.06 48.25
C ARG A 4 -7.55 4.15 48.13
N SER A 5 -7.51 3.07 48.91
CA SER A 5 -6.40 2.10 48.85
C SER A 5 -6.33 1.42 47.48
N GLN A 6 -7.49 1.06 46.91
CA GLN A 6 -7.55 0.47 45.57
C GLN A 6 -7.13 1.47 44.48
N PHE A 7 -7.54 2.73 44.61
CA PHE A 7 -7.17 3.79 43.67
C PHE A 7 -5.67 4.09 43.71
N MET A 8 -5.05 4.13 44.89
CA MET A 8 -3.61 4.37 45.03
C MET A 8 -2.76 3.18 44.57
N ALA A 9 -3.32 1.96 44.58
CA ALA A 9 -2.64 0.76 44.09
C ALA A 9 -2.66 0.60 42.55
N MET A 10 -3.53 1.33 41.84
CA MET A 10 -3.63 1.29 40.37
C MET A 10 -2.52 2.11 39.70
N ASN A 11 -2.13 1.72 38.49
CA ASN A 11 -1.21 2.50 37.66
C ASN A 11 -1.86 3.83 37.21
N ALA A 12 -1.07 4.84 36.83
CA ALA A 12 -1.55 6.15 36.36
C ALA A 12 -2.57 6.03 35.21
N PHE A 13 -2.30 5.15 34.24
CA PHE A 13 -3.21 4.87 33.13
C PHE A 13 -4.54 4.26 33.60
N GLU A 14 -4.49 3.30 34.53
CA GLU A 14 -5.68 2.63 35.06
C GLU A 14 -6.55 3.59 35.88
N ARG A 15 -5.92 4.44 36.70
CA ARG A 15 -6.61 5.50 37.44
C ARG A 15 -7.34 6.44 36.50
N HIS A 16 -6.66 6.89 35.44
CA HIS A 16 -7.23 7.77 34.42
C HIS A 16 -8.43 7.12 33.71
N LYS A 17 -8.28 5.87 33.25
CA LYS A 17 -9.36 5.12 32.60
C LYS A 17 -10.59 4.99 33.50
N ARG A 18 -10.37 4.70 34.79
CA ARG A 18 -11.45 4.60 35.78
C ARG A 18 -12.16 5.94 36.00
N LEU A 19 -11.41 7.02 36.24
CA LEU A 19 -11.97 8.36 36.46
C LEU A 19 -12.80 8.83 35.27
N ILE A 20 -12.33 8.61 34.05
CA ILE A 20 -13.08 9.02 32.85
C ILE A 20 -14.36 8.19 32.71
N ASN A 21 -14.30 6.88 32.95
CA ASN A 21 -15.49 6.03 32.86
C ASN A 21 -16.55 6.47 33.89
N ASP A 22 -16.13 6.72 35.14
CA ASP A 22 -17.02 7.24 36.18
C ASP A 22 -17.60 8.60 35.76
N TYR A 23 -16.79 9.51 35.23
CA TYR A 23 -17.25 10.81 34.74
C TYR A 23 -18.31 10.69 33.64
N VAL A 24 -18.06 9.88 32.61
CA VAL A 24 -19.04 9.65 31.53
C VAL A 24 -20.33 9.06 32.08
N ARG A 25 -20.24 8.09 32.99
CA ARG A 25 -21.42 7.43 33.55
C ARG A 25 -22.34 8.37 34.33
N TYR A 26 -21.78 9.35 35.04
CA TYR A 26 -22.55 10.25 35.88
C TYR A 26 -22.96 11.55 35.19
N TYR A 27 -22.14 12.08 34.29
CA TYR A 27 -22.35 13.42 33.72
C TYR A 27 -22.65 13.42 32.21
N SER A 28 -22.35 12.35 31.48
CA SER A 28 -22.74 12.25 30.07
C SER A 28 -24.19 11.78 29.93
N LYS A 29 -24.90 12.32 28.94
CA LYS A 29 -26.21 11.79 28.52
C LYS A 29 -26.06 10.42 27.85
N GLU A 30 -24.88 10.14 27.31
CA GLU A 30 -24.53 8.85 26.71
C GLU A 30 -24.09 7.86 27.79
N LYS A 31 -24.62 6.63 27.72
CA LYS A 31 -24.49 5.64 28.79
C LYS A 31 -23.23 4.78 28.70
N SER A 32 -22.36 5.01 27.72
CA SER A 32 -21.14 4.22 27.55
C SER A 32 -19.94 5.11 27.21
N PHE A 33 -18.77 4.73 27.74
CA PHE A 33 -17.49 5.33 27.42
C PHE A 33 -17.21 5.29 25.90
N ASP A 34 -17.57 4.18 25.24
CA ASP A 34 -17.37 4.02 23.80
C ASP A 34 -18.26 4.95 22.98
N ALA A 35 -19.44 5.36 23.44
CA ALA A 35 -20.24 6.33 22.68
C ALA A 35 -19.57 7.71 22.64
N VAL A 36 -18.98 8.13 23.78
CA VAL A 36 -18.37 9.46 23.93
C VAL A 36 -16.99 9.54 23.26
N PHE A 37 -16.19 8.48 23.36
CA PHE A 37 -14.78 8.51 22.94
C PHE A 37 -14.47 7.68 21.70
N LYS A 38 -15.44 6.95 21.13
CA LYS A 38 -15.20 6.25 19.87
C LYS A 38 -15.03 7.30 18.77
N ARG A 39 -13.81 7.34 18.25
CA ARG A 39 -13.50 8.12 17.06
C ARG A 39 -14.35 7.63 15.89
N ASP A 40 -14.86 8.57 15.10
CA ASP A 40 -15.45 8.24 13.81
C ASP A 40 -14.34 7.78 12.86
N THR A 41 -14.41 6.52 12.45
CA THR A 41 -13.44 5.89 11.54
C THR A 41 -13.94 5.79 10.10
N THR A 42 -15.11 6.37 9.78
CA THR A 42 -15.75 6.20 8.46
C THR A 42 -14.95 6.79 7.32
N ASN A 43 -14.21 7.88 7.57
CA ASN A 43 -13.39 8.57 6.58
C ASN A 43 -11.89 8.29 6.75
N ASP A 44 -11.52 7.33 7.60
CA ASP A 44 -10.11 6.96 7.76
C ASP A 44 -9.62 6.24 6.52
N LYS A 45 -8.81 6.92 5.72
CA LYS A 45 -8.08 6.30 4.61
C LYS A 45 -6.74 5.81 5.10
N THR A 46 -6.43 4.53 4.87
CA THR A 46 -5.08 4.03 5.08
C THR A 46 -4.21 4.30 3.85
N ASP A 47 -2.89 4.35 4.03
CA ASP A 47 -1.95 4.52 2.92
C ASP A 47 -2.19 3.51 1.79
N ILE A 48 -2.54 2.27 2.13
CA ILE A 48 -2.83 1.22 1.15
C ILE A 48 -4.13 1.46 0.37
N ASP A 49 -5.14 2.05 1.00
CA ASP A 49 -6.40 2.40 0.33
C ASP A 49 -6.19 3.53 -0.67
N ILE A 50 -5.36 4.52 -0.29
CA ILE A 50 -4.98 5.65 -1.16
C ILE A 50 -4.19 5.16 -2.36
N ILE A 51 -3.22 4.26 -2.13
CA ILE A 51 -2.46 3.65 -3.22
C ILE A 51 -3.42 2.89 -4.14
N ARG A 52 -4.35 2.09 -3.61
CA ARG A 52 -5.32 1.36 -4.44
C ARG A 52 -6.23 2.27 -5.27
N SER A 53 -6.62 3.43 -4.75
CA SER A 53 -7.49 4.36 -5.47
C SER A 53 -6.76 5.14 -6.56
N GLU A 54 -5.53 5.58 -6.29
CA GLU A 54 -4.76 6.46 -7.18
C GLU A 54 -3.70 5.72 -8.03
N HIS A 55 -3.52 4.41 -7.84
CA HIS A 55 -2.49 3.65 -8.56
C HIS A 55 -2.78 3.60 -10.07
N ARG A 56 -1.82 4.13 -10.84
CA ARG A 56 -1.74 3.97 -12.30
C ARG A 56 -0.64 2.99 -12.67
N PHE A 57 -0.90 2.17 -13.70
CA PHE A 57 0.07 1.22 -14.23
C PHE A 57 1.15 1.92 -15.07
N LEU A 58 0.73 2.88 -15.90
CA LEU A 58 1.60 3.78 -16.64
C LEU A 58 1.46 5.17 -16.04
N TRP A 59 2.57 5.73 -15.59
CA TRP A 59 2.68 7.13 -15.20
C TRP A 59 3.33 7.88 -16.36
N ASP A 60 2.68 8.94 -16.83
CA ASP A 60 3.21 9.78 -17.91
C ASP A 60 3.60 11.14 -17.32
N ASP A 61 4.87 11.52 -17.45
CA ASP A 61 5.37 12.78 -16.91
C ASP A 61 4.79 14.02 -17.63
N GLU A 62 4.20 13.86 -18.84
CA GLU A 62 3.54 14.95 -19.58
C GLU A 62 2.05 15.12 -19.21
N GLU A 63 1.27 14.03 -19.12
CA GLU A 63 -0.15 14.11 -18.75
C GLU A 63 -0.38 14.25 -17.25
N ASP A 64 0.47 13.64 -16.41
CA ASP A 64 0.22 13.58 -14.96
C ASP A 64 0.66 14.83 -14.18
N GLY A 65 1.33 15.78 -14.84
CA GLY A 65 1.70 17.09 -14.31
C GLY A 65 2.41 17.08 -12.93
N PRO A 66 2.69 18.26 -12.34
CA PRO A 66 3.16 18.33 -10.97
C PRO A 66 2.00 17.99 -10.01
N GLU A 67 1.96 16.74 -9.57
CA GLU A 67 1.16 16.13 -8.48
C GLU A 67 0.27 17.11 -7.68
N GLU A 68 -0.93 17.40 -8.19
CA GLU A 68 -1.87 18.35 -7.58
C GLU A 68 -2.36 17.91 -6.19
N THR A 69 -2.36 16.60 -5.91
CA THR A 69 -2.78 16.03 -4.62
C THR A 69 -1.69 15.16 -3.99
N TRP A 70 -1.58 15.24 -2.67
CA TRP A 70 -0.61 14.45 -1.90
C TRP A 70 -0.83 12.94 -2.03
N GLU A 71 -2.07 12.52 -2.32
CA GLU A 71 -2.46 11.12 -2.56
C GLU A 71 -1.79 10.57 -3.83
N LYS A 72 -1.81 11.35 -4.92
CA LYS A 72 -1.10 11.01 -6.17
C LYS A 72 0.41 10.93 -5.95
N ARG A 73 0.98 11.84 -5.14
CA ARG A 73 2.39 11.79 -4.74
C ARG A 73 2.77 10.53 -3.98
N LEU A 74 1.90 10.09 -3.06
CA LEU A 74 2.12 8.86 -2.33
C LEU A 74 2.11 7.66 -3.28
N ALA A 75 1.17 7.62 -4.22
CA ALA A 75 1.06 6.57 -5.23
C ALA A 75 2.29 6.54 -6.17
N LYS A 76 2.74 7.69 -6.69
CA LYS A 76 3.93 7.80 -7.55
C LYS A 76 5.19 7.32 -6.83
N LYS A 77 5.40 7.78 -5.59
CA LYS A 77 6.54 7.33 -4.77
C LYS A 77 6.54 5.81 -4.52
N TYR A 78 5.36 5.21 -4.35
CA TYR A 78 5.23 3.76 -4.23
C TYR A 78 5.52 3.04 -5.54
N TYR A 79 5.04 3.59 -6.66
CA TYR A 79 5.29 3.07 -8.00
C TYR A 79 6.79 3.05 -8.35
N ASP A 80 7.53 4.10 -8.01
CA ASP A 80 8.98 4.19 -8.24
C ASP A 80 9.78 3.20 -7.38
N LYS A 81 9.25 2.83 -6.21
CA LYS A 81 9.86 1.83 -5.32
C LYS A 81 9.59 0.40 -5.78
N LEU A 82 8.57 0.18 -6.61
CA LEU A 82 8.19 -1.17 -7.04
C LEU A 82 9.32 -1.81 -7.85
N PHE A 83 9.65 -3.07 -7.54
CA PHE A 83 10.52 -3.86 -8.40
C PHE A 83 9.75 -4.23 -9.67
N LYS A 84 10.10 -3.58 -10.77
CA LYS A 84 9.49 -3.80 -12.07
C LYS A 84 10.29 -4.89 -12.78
N GLU A 85 9.70 -6.07 -12.93
CA GLU A 85 10.31 -7.15 -13.69
C GLU A 85 9.89 -7.00 -15.15
N TYR A 86 10.87 -6.75 -16.02
CA TYR A 86 10.62 -6.63 -17.44
C TYR A 86 11.01 -7.93 -18.14
N CYS A 87 10.20 -8.37 -19.09
CA CYS A 87 10.53 -9.49 -19.96
C CYS A 87 10.63 -9.00 -21.40
N ILE A 88 11.75 -9.30 -22.06
CA ILE A 88 11.86 -9.14 -23.52
C ILE A 88 11.29 -10.39 -24.16
N CYS A 89 10.32 -10.22 -25.04
CA CYS A 89 9.72 -11.29 -25.83
C CYS A 89 10.17 -11.16 -27.28
N ASP A 90 10.84 -12.18 -27.79
CA ASP A 90 11.12 -12.31 -29.23
C ASP A 90 9.98 -13.08 -29.90
N LEU A 91 9.37 -12.41 -30.86
CA LEU A 91 8.23 -12.86 -31.64
C LEU A 91 8.61 -13.16 -33.09
N SER A 92 9.90 -13.22 -33.43
CA SER A 92 10.36 -13.45 -34.82
C SER A 92 9.78 -14.72 -35.46
N HIS A 93 9.47 -15.74 -34.65
CA HIS A 93 8.88 -17.01 -35.09
C HIS A 93 7.46 -17.24 -34.54
N TRP A 94 6.68 -16.17 -34.33
CA TRP A 94 5.34 -16.26 -33.75
C TRP A 94 4.38 -17.15 -34.55
N GLN A 95 4.51 -17.17 -35.88
CA GLN A 95 3.69 -18.01 -36.77
C GLN A 95 3.93 -19.51 -36.55
N GLU A 96 5.12 -19.89 -36.08
CA GLU A 96 5.47 -21.26 -35.71
C GLU A 96 5.11 -21.59 -34.25
N LYS A 97 4.35 -20.71 -33.57
CA LYS A 97 4.02 -20.78 -32.14
C LYS A 97 5.26 -20.84 -31.22
N LYS A 98 6.39 -20.31 -31.69
CA LYS A 98 7.63 -20.22 -30.90
C LYS A 98 7.78 -18.81 -30.36
N ILE A 99 7.82 -18.70 -29.04
CA ILE A 99 8.06 -17.44 -28.32
C ILE A 99 9.29 -17.63 -27.46
N ALA A 100 10.26 -16.74 -27.55
CA ALA A 100 11.41 -16.72 -26.65
C ALA A 100 11.26 -15.54 -25.67
N MET A 101 11.47 -15.81 -24.39
CA MET A 101 11.30 -14.83 -23.32
C MET A 101 12.57 -14.75 -22.46
N ARG A 102 12.97 -13.54 -22.09
CA ARG A 102 14.10 -13.30 -21.18
C ARG A 102 13.75 -12.24 -20.12
N TRP A 103 13.84 -12.64 -18.86
CA TRP A 103 13.71 -11.76 -17.69
C TRP A 103 14.90 -10.81 -17.59
N ARG A 104 14.66 -9.50 -17.48
CA ARG A 104 15.65 -8.44 -17.33
C ARG A 104 15.19 -7.39 -16.31
N ILE A 105 16.12 -6.56 -15.88
CA ILE A 105 15.87 -5.39 -15.00
C ILE A 105 15.84 -4.10 -15.82
N ASP A 106 15.12 -3.07 -15.36
CA ASP A 106 14.90 -1.77 -16.03
C ASP A 106 16.19 -1.18 -16.59
N ARG A 107 17.25 -1.19 -15.75
CA ARG A 107 18.53 -0.57 -16.09
C ARG A 107 19.19 -1.20 -17.32
N GLU A 108 19.01 -2.49 -17.53
CA GLU A 108 19.57 -3.17 -18.70
C GLU A 108 18.83 -2.77 -19.98
N ILE A 109 17.50 -2.64 -19.90
CA ILE A 109 16.63 -2.29 -21.02
C ILE A 109 16.84 -0.83 -21.43
N VAL A 110 16.83 0.10 -20.47
CA VAL A 110 17.05 1.53 -20.72
C VAL A 110 18.46 1.79 -21.26
N SER A 111 19.46 1.03 -20.80
CA SER A 111 20.84 1.15 -21.28
C SER A 111 21.03 0.60 -22.71
N GLY A 112 20.02 -0.03 -23.32
CA GLY A 112 20.12 -0.64 -24.66
C GLY A 112 21.18 -1.75 -24.76
N LYS A 113 21.68 -2.27 -23.63
CA LYS A 113 22.72 -3.29 -23.61
C LYS A 113 22.10 -4.66 -23.79
N GLY A 114 21.93 -5.05 -25.06
CA GLY A 114 21.47 -6.38 -25.42
C GLY A 114 21.01 -6.44 -26.87
N ASN A 115 21.95 -6.56 -27.80
CA ASN A 115 21.64 -7.06 -29.13
C ASN A 115 20.88 -8.40 -28.97
N VAL A 116 19.90 -8.63 -29.83
CA VAL A 116 18.95 -9.77 -29.87
C VAL A 116 19.63 -11.16 -29.83
N GLY A 117 20.96 -11.24 -29.94
CA GLY A 117 21.75 -12.46 -30.04
C GLY A 117 21.82 -13.36 -28.80
N ASP A 118 21.52 -12.89 -27.59
CA ASP A 118 21.63 -13.69 -26.35
C ASP A 118 20.27 -14.15 -25.79
N LEU A 119 19.28 -14.38 -26.64
CA LEU A 119 18.01 -14.98 -26.23
C LEU A 119 18.18 -16.50 -26.12
N PHE A 120 18.15 -17.02 -24.90
CA PHE A 120 18.05 -18.46 -24.67
C PHE A 120 16.65 -18.91 -25.10
N TYR A 121 16.57 -19.68 -26.19
CA TYR A 121 15.32 -20.35 -26.60
C TYR A 121 14.93 -21.39 -25.53
N ARG A 122 14.06 -21.01 -24.60
CA ARG A 122 13.28 -21.99 -23.84
C ARG A 122 12.02 -22.24 -24.65
N THR A 123 11.98 -23.35 -25.40
CA THR A 123 10.75 -23.86 -26.01
C THR A 123 9.77 -24.25 -24.91
N GLN A 124 9.00 -23.29 -24.41
CA GLN A 124 7.71 -23.61 -23.84
C GLN A 124 6.78 -23.86 -25.02
N ASN A 125 6.48 -25.12 -25.27
CA ASN A 125 5.34 -25.46 -26.09
C ASN A 125 4.13 -24.81 -25.41
N CYS A 126 3.63 -23.71 -25.96
CA CYS A 126 2.27 -23.26 -25.72
C CYS A 126 1.34 -24.25 -26.45
N SER A 127 1.27 -25.48 -25.94
CA SER A 127 0.17 -26.37 -26.22
C SER A 127 -1.01 -25.91 -25.38
N GLU A 128 -2.08 -25.51 -26.05
CA GLU A 128 -3.43 -25.74 -25.53
C GLU A 128 -3.66 -27.24 -25.35
#